data_AF-O01337-F1
#
_entry.id   AF-O01337-F1
#
_cell.length_a   1.000
_cell.length_b   1.000
_cell.length_c   1.000
_cell.angle_alpha   90.00
_cell.angle_beta   90.00
_cell.angle_gamma   90.00
#
_symmetry.space_group_name_H-M   'P 1'
#
loop_
_entity.id
_entity.type
_entity.pdbx_description
1 polymer ?
#
loop_
_entity_poly.entity_id
_entity_poly.type
_entity_poly.pdbx_seq_one_letter_code
_entity_poly.pdbx_strand_id
1 'polypeptide(L)'
;MFYMLSTKLHAILFLSFFQTFEDIMKIHILFLSFPLIFDFTSPSTHIMVLLHGELTNFLNFTEKTVNWSSCVTNCHNKLDCIVAGFENGTCKLFEIGKLSTIKRLNSHYGKMVAVKTVTNLTSCDYSTNGNVLQGFINHDQPYNVTISQNTWIIQKPPKCPENFEMFHRLKGLWCIGVINKTLTSQEESSDFCKSEYNGVLNAFDNETERDFVFRRTNGSVSPLNEHGDAYWVNGVRKESCRNNDKIGSDCDGIKAFNITDPLITEVYNNWVEDQVIGTLDNCLVYRVAATQGKSTVAVPCDWVVAYAYRLKGFVCGTRPV
;
A
#
# COMPACT_ATOMS: atom_id res chain seq x y z
N MET A 1 -45.16 -2.01 5.64
CA MET A 1 -44.61 -1.25 6.79
C MET A 1 -43.21 -1.77 7.07
N PHE A 2 -42.19 -1.20 6.42
CA PHE A 2 -40.79 -1.53 6.69
C PHE A 2 -40.09 -0.25 7.15
N TYR A 3 -39.73 -0.22 8.43
CA TYR A 3 -39.00 0.87 9.05
C TYR A 3 -37.52 0.76 8.66
N MET A 4 -37.00 1.78 7.98
CA MET A 4 -35.56 2.04 7.94
C MET A 4 -35.20 2.84 9.21
N LEU A 5 -34.89 2.12 10.28
CA LEU A 5 -34.23 2.64 11.48
C LEU A 5 -32.72 2.64 11.21
N SER A 6 -32.16 3.78 10.80
CA SER A 6 -30.72 4.01 10.93
C SER A 6 -30.44 5.51 11.04
N THR A 7 -29.63 5.84 12.03
CA THR A 7 -28.99 7.12 12.38
C THR A 7 -29.81 8.38 12.67
N LYS A 8 -31.10 8.52 12.31
CA LYS A 8 -31.90 9.66 12.81
C LYS A 8 -32.33 9.55 14.28
N LEU A 9 -32.36 8.34 14.85
CA LEU A 9 -32.85 8.13 16.21
C LEU A 9 -31.89 8.64 17.29
N HIS A 10 -30.57 8.64 17.04
CA HIS A 10 -29.61 9.16 18.02
C HIS A 10 -29.67 10.69 18.14
N ALA A 11 -29.97 11.40 17.05
CA ALA A 11 -30.10 12.86 17.08
C ALA A 11 -31.36 13.31 17.86
N ILE A 12 -32.47 12.57 17.73
CA ILE A 12 -33.72 12.92 18.42
C ILE A 12 -33.65 12.56 19.92
N LEU A 13 -33.03 11.43 20.28
CA LEU A 13 -32.79 11.07 21.69
C LEU A 13 -31.87 12.04 22.41
N PHE A 14 -30.92 12.67 21.70
CA PHE A 14 -30.06 13.70 22.31
C PHE A 14 -30.82 14.98 22.65
N LEU A 15 -31.89 15.32 21.92
CA LEU A 15 -32.65 16.55 22.14
C LEU A 15 -33.71 16.42 23.24
N SER A 16 -34.12 15.21 23.63
CA SER A 16 -35.12 15.03 24.70
C SER A 16 -34.54 15.15 26.13
N PHE A 17 -33.24 15.38 26.29
CA PHE A 17 -32.60 15.43 27.61
C PHE A 17 -32.41 16.84 28.20
N PHE A 18 -32.75 17.90 27.47
CA PHE A 18 -32.48 19.28 27.91
C PHE A 18 -33.76 20.01 28.27
N GLN A 19 -33.96 20.25 29.57
CA GLN A 19 -35.18 20.82 30.14
C GLN A 19 -35.22 22.35 30.17
N THR A 20 -34.19 23.05 29.69
CA THR A 20 -34.20 24.52 29.70
C THR A 20 -33.62 25.12 28.42
N PHE A 21 -34.20 26.25 28.01
CA PHE A 21 -33.78 27.02 26.83
C PHE A 21 -32.33 27.53 26.94
N GLU A 22 -31.80 27.68 28.15
CA GLU A 22 -30.41 28.08 28.38
C GLU A 22 -29.40 27.00 27.94
N ASP A 23 -29.76 25.72 28.01
CA ASP A 23 -28.87 24.63 27.59
C ASP A 23 -28.72 24.58 26.05
N ILE A 24 -29.77 24.96 25.32
CA ILE A 24 -29.79 24.98 23.85
C ILE A 24 -28.88 26.10 23.30
N MET A 25 -28.88 27.26 23.96
CA MET A 25 -28.06 28.42 23.54
C MET A 25 -26.56 28.19 23.73
N LYS A 26 -26.13 27.46 24.77
CA LYS A 26 -24.70 27.18 25.01
C LYS A 26 -24.09 26.28 23.93
N ILE A 27 -24.89 25.40 23.32
CA ILE A 27 -24.43 24.52 22.25
C ILE A 27 -24.30 25.27 20.92
N HIS A 28 -25.21 26.19 20.59
CA HIS A 28 -25.08 26.99 19.36
C HIS A 28 -23.80 27.85 19.34
N ILE A 29 -23.34 28.33 20.50
CA ILE A 29 -22.07 29.06 20.62
C ILE A 29 -20.86 28.14 20.39
N LEU A 30 -20.95 26.86 20.76
CA LEU A 30 -19.91 25.85 20.49
C LEU A 30 -19.90 25.38 19.02
N PHE A 31 -21.06 25.36 18.35
CA PHE A 31 -21.12 24.99 16.92
C PHE A 31 -20.64 26.10 15.99
N LEU A 32 -20.66 27.37 16.41
CA LEU A 32 -20.12 28.47 15.61
C LEU A 32 -18.58 28.59 15.68
N SER A 33 -17.93 27.98 16.68
CA SER A 33 -16.46 27.98 16.83
C SER A 33 -15.77 26.74 16.27
N PHE A 34 -16.52 25.74 15.78
CA PHE A 34 -15.99 24.61 15.05
C PHE A 34 -16.48 24.68 13.60
N PRO A 35 -15.75 25.31 12.67
CA PRO A 35 -15.88 24.96 11.27
C PRO A 35 -15.46 23.50 11.18
N LEU A 36 -16.43 22.60 11.28
CA LEU A 36 -16.32 21.25 10.77
C LEU A 36 -16.10 21.41 9.27
N ILE A 37 -14.84 21.61 8.92
CA ILE A 37 -14.24 21.18 7.67
C ILE A 37 -14.39 19.65 7.70
N PHE A 38 -15.62 19.18 7.51
CA PHE A 38 -15.81 17.91 6.85
C PHE A 38 -15.40 18.21 5.41
N ASP A 39 -14.11 18.05 5.16
CA ASP A 39 -13.65 17.63 3.84
C ASP A 39 -14.31 16.28 3.58
N PHE A 40 -15.59 16.30 3.19
CA PHE A 40 -16.16 15.25 2.37
C PHE A 40 -15.40 15.35 1.05
N THR A 41 -14.21 14.75 1.02
CA THR A 41 -13.76 14.11 -0.20
C THR A 41 -14.92 13.24 -0.64
N SER A 42 -15.56 13.63 -1.75
CA SER A 42 -16.73 12.93 -2.28
C SER A 42 -16.39 11.43 -2.34
N PRO A 43 -17.13 10.54 -1.65
CA PRO A 43 -16.85 9.12 -1.76
C PRO A 43 -17.01 8.77 -3.24
N SER A 44 -15.95 8.24 -3.83
CA SER A 44 -15.97 7.75 -5.21
C SER A 44 -17.21 6.87 -5.40
N THR A 45 -18.17 7.33 -6.20
CA THR A 45 -19.38 6.56 -6.45
C THR A 45 -19.04 5.47 -7.44
N HIS A 46 -19.06 4.22 -6.97
CA HIS A 46 -18.94 3.08 -7.86
C HIS A 46 -20.18 2.97 -8.74
N ILE A 47 -19.99 2.51 -9.98
CA ILE A 47 -21.06 2.15 -10.91
C ILE A 47 -20.84 0.72 -11.39
N MET A 48 -21.92 0.08 -11.86
CA MET A 48 -21.87 -1.24 -12.48
C MET A 48 -22.05 -1.10 -13.99
N VAL A 49 -21.01 -1.40 -14.76
CA VAL A 49 -21.08 -1.46 -16.23
C VAL A 49 -21.65 -2.79 -16.65
N LEU A 50 -22.79 -2.77 -17.34
CA LEU A 50 -23.49 -3.97 -17.79
C LEU A 50 -23.07 -4.33 -19.22
N LEU A 51 -22.79 -5.60 -19.45
CA LEU A 51 -22.48 -6.13 -20.79
C LEU A 51 -22.96 -7.58 -20.95
N HIS A 52 -23.02 -8.03 -22.20
CA HIS A 52 -23.17 -9.45 -22.52
C HIS A 52 -21.80 -10.09 -22.68
N GLY A 53 -21.54 -11.16 -21.93
CA GLY A 53 -20.24 -11.78 -21.92
C GLY A 53 -20.18 -13.09 -21.17
N GLU A 54 -19.12 -13.84 -21.44
CA GLU A 54 -18.81 -15.11 -20.80
C GLU A 54 -17.58 -14.96 -19.91
N LEU A 55 -17.72 -15.41 -18.67
CA LEU A 55 -16.66 -15.43 -17.68
C LEU A 55 -15.69 -16.57 -18.02
N THR A 56 -14.43 -16.24 -18.21
CA THR A 56 -13.37 -17.19 -18.55
C THR A 56 -12.20 -17.00 -17.60
N ASN A 57 -11.42 -18.06 -17.37
CA ASN A 57 -10.23 -18.02 -16.53
C ASN A 57 -10.50 -17.41 -15.13
N PHE A 58 -11.25 -18.14 -14.31
CA PHE A 58 -11.56 -17.77 -12.94
C PHE A 58 -11.20 -18.89 -11.98
N LEU A 59 -10.93 -18.52 -10.73
CA LEU A 59 -10.51 -19.42 -9.66
C LEU A 59 -11.65 -19.79 -8.71
N ASN A 60 -12.46 -18.80 -8.29
CA ASN A 60 -13.54 -19.02 -7.32
C ASN A 60 -14.62 -17.93 -7.45
N PHE A 61 -15.83 -18.22 -6.97
CA PHE A 61 -16.95 -17.27 -6.92
C PHE A 61 -17.93 -17.62 -5.80
N THR A 62 -18.72 -16.64 -5.38
CA THR A 62 -19.90 -16.87 -4.53
C THR A 62 -21.13 -17.04 -5.41
N GLU A 63 -21.88 -18.12 -5.22
CA GLU A 63 -23.11 -18.38 -5.96
C GLU A 63 -24.35 -17.96 -5.17
N LYS A 64 -25.35 -17.40 -5.87
CA LYS A 64 -26.66 -17.07 -5.32
C LYS A 64 -27.77 -17.34 -6.34
N THR A 65 -28.91 -17.85 -5.87
CA THR A 65 -30.13 -18.00 -6.68
C THR A 65 -31.00 -16.75 -6.50
N VAL A 66 -30.73 -15.71 -7.27
CA VAL A 66 -31.45 -14.43 -7.26
C VAL A 66 -31.65 -13.93 -8.68
N ASN A 67 -32.57 -13.01 -8.93
CA ASN A 67 -32.71 -12.41 -10.27
C ASN A 67 -31.51 -11.51 -10.62
N TRP A 68 -31.39 -11.15 -11.91
CA TRP A 68 -30.29 -10.32 -12.41
C TRP A 68 -30.13 -8.99 -11.65
N SER A 69 -31.23 -8.27 -11.41
CA SER A 69 -31.19 -6.98 -10.70
C SER A 69 -30.60 -7.14 -9.29
N SER A 70 -31.07 -8.13 -8.53
CA SER A 70 -30.55 -8.42 -7.20
C SER A 70 -29.10 -8.91 -7.24
N CYS A 71 -28.70 -9.63 -8.30
CA CYS A 71 -27.31 -10.04 -8.50
C CYS A 71 -26.37 -8.84 -8.61
N VAL A 72 -26.72 -7.87 -9.46
CA VAL A 72 -25.95 -6.63 -9.66
C VAL A 72 -25.93 -5.79 -8.38
N THR A 73 -27.08 -5.59 -7.73
CA THR A 73 -27.16 -4.82 -6.47
C THR A 73 -26.33 -5.47 -5.35
N ASN A 74 -26.35 -6.81 -5.24
CA ASN A 74 -25.54 -7.52 -4.25
C ASN A 74 -24.04 -7.29 -4.49
N CYS A 75 -23.59 -7.28 -5.73
CA CYS A 75 -22.19 -6.99 -6.04
C CYS A 75 -21.84 -5.52 -5.77
N HIS A 76 -22.70 -4.61 -6.20
CA HIS A 76 -22.51 -3.18 -5.99
C HIS A 76 -22.29 -2.85 -4.50
N ASN A 77 -23.12 -3.42 -3.62
CA ASN A 77 -23.10 -3.13 -2.20
C ASN A 77 -22.00 -3.86 -1.41
N LYS A 78 -21.40 -4.93 -1.96
CA LYS A 78 -20.30 -5.65 -1.31
C LYS A 78 -18.98 -4.99 -1.69
N LEU A 79 -18.19 -4.54 -0.71
CA LEU A 79 -16.94 -3.80 -0.92
C LEU A 79 -15.96 -4.54 -1.87
N ASP A 80 -15.81 -5.85 -1.67
CA ASP A 80 -14.85 -6.70 -2.36
C ASP A 80 -15.35 -7.28 -3.70
N CYS A 81 -16.65 -7.14 -4.03
CA CYS A 81 -17.20 -7.68 -5.27
C CYS A 81 -16.93 -6.73 -6.44
N ILE A 82 -16.27 -7.26 -7.47
CA ILE A 82 -15.92 -6.50 -8.67
C ILE A 82 -16.70 -6.93 -9.90
N VAL A 83 -17.14 -8.18 -9.96
CA VAL A 83 -17.88 -8.71 -11.11
C VAL A 83 -19.05 -9.56 -10.66
N ALA A 84 -20.21 -9.30 -11.25
CA ALA A 84 -21.38 -10.16 -11.18
C ALA A 84 -21.63 -10.81 -12.54
N GLY A 85 -21.68 -12.13 -12.60
CA GLY A 85 -22.11 -12.89 -13.76
C GLY A 85 -23.48 -13.52 -13.52
N PHE A 86 -24.27 -13.62 -14.58
CA PHE A 86 -25.59 -14.23 -14.52
C PHE A 86 -25.86 -15.09 -15.76
N GLU A 87 -26.15 -16.36 -15.51
CA GLU A 87 -26.43 -17.37 -16.53
C GLU A 87 -27.40 -18.41 -15.95
N ASN A 88 -28.42 -18.81 -16.72
CA ASN A 88 -29.37 -19.87 -16.35
C ASN A 88 -30.02 -19.72 -14.96
N GLY A 89 -30.32 -18.48 -14.53
CA GLY A 89 -30.94 -18.23 -13.22
C GLY A 89 -29.95 -18.14 -12.06
N THR A 90 -28.66 -18.35 -12.31
CA THR A 90 -27.62 -18.39 -11.29
C THR A 90 -26.77 -17.13 -11.32
N CYS A 91 -26.65 -16.47 -10.16
CA CYS A 91 -25.76 -15.33 -9.94
C CYS A 91 -24.41 -15.80 -9.42
N LYS A 92 -23.32 -15.38 -10.07
CA LYS A 92 -21.94 -15.63 -9.65
C LYS A 92 -21.26 -14.31 -9.33
N LEU A 93 -20.77 -14.16 -8.11
CA LEU A 93 -20.09 -12.95 -7.63
C LEU A 93 -18.59 -13.22 -7.48
N PHE A 94 -17.77 -12.37 -8.07
CA PHE A 94 -16.31 -12.51 -8.08
C PHE A 94 -15.67 -11.36 -7.30
N GLU A 95 -14.82 -11.76 -6.37
CA GLU A 95 -13.87 -10.87 -5.73
C GLU A 95 -12.68 -10.61 -6.64
N ILE A 96 -11.90 -9.59 -6.30
CA ILE A 96 -10.75 -9.23 -7.11
C ILE A 96 -9.72 -10.36 -7.22
N GLY A 97 -9.11 -10.51 -8.40
CA GLY A 97 -8.13 -11.56 -8.66
C GLY A 97 -8.71 -12.99 -8.67
N LYS A 98 -10.03 -13.16 -8.50
CA LYS A 98 -10.72 -14.45 -8.67
C LYS A 98 -11.24 -14.66 -10.08
N LEU A 99 -11.32 -13.61 -10.89
CA LEU A 99 -11.67 -13.63 -12.30
C LEU A 99 -10.62 -12.84 -13.08
N SER A 100 -10.13 -13.41 -14.16
CA SER A 100 -9.12 -12.75 -15.01
C SER A 100 -9.72 -12.18 -16.29
N THR A 101 -10.68 -12.86 -16.93
CA THR A 101 -11.16 -12.47 -18.25
C THR A 101 -12.66 -12.58 -18.47
N ILE A 102 -13.22 -11.62 -19.22
CA ILE A 102 -14.60 -11.66 -19.70
C ILE A 102 -14.54 -11.59 -21.23
N LYS A 103 -15.02 -12.63 -21.90
CA LYS A 103 -15.18 -12.64 -23.36
C LYS A 103 -16.50 -11.96 -23.70
N ARG A 104 -16.46 -10.88 -24.47
CA ARG A 104 -17.69 -10.20 -24.93
C ARG A 104 -18.50 -11.12 -25.83
N LEU A 105 -19.80 -11.13 -25.65
CA LEU A 105 -20.77 -11.89 -26.45
C LEU A 105 -21.90 -10.99 -26.93
N ASN A 106 -22.68 -11.50 -27.88
CA ASN A 106 -23.95 -10.91 -28.27
C ASN A 106 -25.05 -11.26 -27.26
N SER A 107 -26.10 -10.42 -27.20
CA SER A 107 -27.25 -10.61 -26.30
C SER A 107 -27.97 -11.95 -26.50
N HIS A 108 -27.92 -12.51 -27.70
CA HIS A 108 -28.52 -13.80 -28.05
C HIS A 108 -28.06 -14.97 -27.14
N TYR A 109 -26.84 -14.91 -26.60
CA TYR A 109 -26.31 -15.96 -25.74
C TYR A 109 -26.86 -15.93 -24.30
N GLY A 110 -27.60 -14.88 -23.91
CA GLY A 110 -28.24 -14.79 -22.59
C GLY A 110 -27.30 -14.67 -21.39
N LYS A 111 -25.97 -14.64 -21.59
CA LYS A 111 -24.97 -14.47 -20.52
C LYS A 111 -24.76 -12.99 -20.24
N MET A 112 -25.05 -12.57 -19.00
CA MET A 112 -24.95 -11.18 -18.56
C MET A 112 -23.82 -11.02 -17.55
N VAL A 113 -23.07 -9.94 -17.67
CA VAL A 113 -21.96 -9.60 -16.77
C VAL A 113 -22.05 -8.12 -16.39
N ALA A 114 -21.76 -7.82 -15.13
CA ALA A 114 -21.68 -6.47 -14.61
C ALA A 114 -20.33 -6.28 -13.93
N VAL A 115 -19.59 -5.25 -14.32
CA VAL A 115 -18.25 -4.92 -13.80
C VAL A 115 -18.34 -3.63 -12.99
N LYS A 116 -17.89 -3.66 -11.74
CA LYS A 116 -17.80 -2.47 -10.90
C LYS A 116 -16.67 -1.57 -11.41
N THR A 117 -16.87 -0.26 -11.40
CA THR A 117 -15.89 0.75 -11.86
C THR A 117 -16.23 2.10 -11.21
N VAL A 118 -15.41 3.14 -11.38
CA VAL A 118 -15.75 4.51 -10.95
C VAL A 118 -16.44 5.35 -12.04
N THR A 119 -17.10 6.42 -11.60
CA THR A 119 -17.99 7.31 -12.37
C THR A 119 -17.33 8.18 -13.45
N ASN A 120 -16.01 8.20 -13.61
CA ASN A 120 -15.35 9.07 -14.61
C ASN A 120 -15.52 8.62 -16.08
N LEU A 121 -16.46 7.70 -16.36
CA LEU A 121 -16.81 7.32 -17.73
C LEU A 121 -17.74 8.38 -18.34
N THR A 122 -17.19 9.23 -19.20
CA THR A 122 -17.97 10.23 -19.95
C THR A 122 -18.83 9.62 -21.06
N SER A 123 -18.54 8.38 -21.49
CA SER A 123 -19.35 7.64 -22.44
C SER A 123 -19.16 6.12 -22.28
N CYS A 124 -20.17 5.35 -22.69
CA CYS A 124 -20.08 3.89 -22.84
C CYS A 124 -19.56 3.47 -24.24
N ASP A 125 -18.88 4.35 -24.97
CA ASP A 125 -18.40 4.06 -26.32
C ASP A 125 -17.10 3.23 -26.27
N TYR A 126 -17.26 1.91 -26.21
CA TYR A 126 -16.20 0.91 -26.21
C TYR A 126 -15.65 0.66 -27.62
N SER A 127 -14.96 1.64 -28.20
CA SER A 127 -14.14 1.39 -29.41
C SER A 127 -12.87 0.63 -29.04
N THR A 128 -12.45 -0.28 -29.90
CA THR A 128 -11.59 -1.44 -29.62
C THR A 128 -10.11 -1.16 -29.30
N ASN A 129 -9.69 0.08 -29.03
CA ASN A 129 -8.28 0.39 -28.78
C ASN A 129 -8.09 1.25 -27.52
N GLY A 130 -7.59 0.64 -26.45
CA GLY A 130 -6.87 1.36 -25.39
C GLY A 130 -7.67 1.93 -24.22
N ASN A 131 -9.00 1.71 -24.16
CA ASN A 131 -9.77 2.17 -23.01
C ASN A 131 -9.51 1.30 -21.77
N VAL A 132 -9.08 1.95 -20.68
CA VAL A 132 -8.89 1.34 -19.36
C VAL A 132 -10.04 1.79 -18.46
N LEU A 133 -10.87 0.87 -17.99
CA LEU A 133 -11.77 1.16 -16.87
C LEU A 133 -10.98 1.03 -15.57
N GLN A 134 -11.16 1.98 -14.67
CA GLN A 134 -10.54 1.95 -13.36
C GLN A 134 -11.60 1.71 -12.30
N GLY A 135 -11.33 0.80 -11.37
CA GLY A 135 -12.12 0.61 -10.17
C GLY A 135 -11.23 0.65 -8.94
N PHE A 136 -11.85 0.79 -7.78
CA PHE A 136 -11.18 0.75 -6.48
C PHE A 136 -11.92 -0.24 -5.59
N ILE A 137 -11.20 -1.06 -4.84
CA ILE A 137 -11.80 -1.86 -3.76
C ILE A 137 -11.98 -0.96 -2.53
N ASN A 138 -10.94 -0.21 -2.22
CA ASN A 138 -10.85 0.85 -1.21
C ASN A 138 -9.91 1.96 -1.75
N HIS A 139 -9.68 3.02 -0.98
CA HIS A 139 -8.82 4.15 -1.40
C HIS A 139 -7.45 3.72 -1.96
N ASP A 140 -6.89 2.59 -1.50
CA ASP A 140 -5.51 2.21 -1.75
C ASP A 140 -5.35 0.99 -2.69
N GLN A 141 -6.43 0.47 -3.27
CA GLN A 141 -6.39 -0.72 -4.13
C GLN A 141 -7.12 -0.49 -5.47
N PRO A 142 -6.50 0.24 -6.40
CA PRO A 142 -7.02 0.40 -7.75
C PRO A 142 -6.85 -0.89 -8.56
N TYR A 143 -7.79 -1.16 -9.46
CA TYR A 143 -7.66 -2.17 -10.49
C TYR A 143 -8.06 -1.62 -11.85
N ASN A 144 -7.46 -2.21 -12.88
CA ASN A 144 -7.67 -1.83 -14.26
C ASN A 144 -8.39 -2.95 -15.00
N VAL A 145 -9.39 -2.57 -15.80
CA VAL A 145 -10.02 -3.44 -16.78
C VAL A 145 -9.62 -2.94 -18.16
N THR A 146 -8.80 -3.73 -18.84
CA THR A 146 -8.30 -3.42 -20.18
C THR A 146 -9.09 -4.21 -21.21
N ILE A 147 -9.37 -3.62 -22.37
CA ILE A 147 -10.11 -4.27 -23.45
C ILE A 147 -9.15 -4.58 -24.59
N SER A 148 -9.02 -5.86 -24.94
CA SER A 148 -8.21 -6.32 -26.07
C SER A 148 -8.98 -7.37 -26.87
N GLN A 149 -9.15 -7.15 -28.18
CA GLN A 149 -9.73 -8.14 -29.11
C GLN A 149 -11.07 -8.75 -28.62
N ASN A 150 -11.98 -7.94 -28.08
CA ASN A 150 -13.26 -8.36 -27.48
C ASN A 150 -13.17 -9.11 -26.13
N THR A 151 -11.99 -9.21 -25.54
CA THR A 151 -11.79 -9.73 -24.19
C THR A 151 -11.48 -8.60 -23.23
N TRP A 152 -12.22 -8.54 -22.14
CA TRP A 152 -11.93 -7.65 -21.03
C TRP A 152 -11.03 -8.41 -20.07
N ILE A 153 -9.86 -7.84 -19.78
CA ILE A 153 -8.87 -8.40 -18.86
C ILE A 153 -8.92 -7.57 -17.59
N ILE A 154 -9.28 -8.21 -16.48
CA ILE A 154 -9.25 -7.61 -15.16
C ILE A 154 -7.89 -7.89 -14.57
N GLN A 155 -7.08 -6.85 -14.46
CA GLN A 155 -5.78 -6.95 -13.83
C GLN A 155 -5.99 -7.02 -12.32
N LYS A 156 -5.39 -8.03 -11.69
CA LYS A 156 -5.31 -8.08 -10.23
C LYS A 156 -4.54 -6.82 -9.76
N PRO A 157 -5.00 -6.14 -8.70
CA PRO A 157 -4.30 -5.00 -8.14
C PRO A 157 -2.94 -5.51 -7.67
N PRO A 158 -1.87 -4.73 -7.87
CA PRO A 158 -0.57 -5.06 -7.34
C PRO A 158 -0.69 -5.28 -5.84
N LYS A 159 -0.12 -6.38 -5.33
CA LYS A 159 -0.12 -6.69 -3.90
C LYS A 159 1.31 -6.84 -3.40
N CYS A 160 1.60 -6.25 -2.25
CA CYS A 160 2.85 -6.52 -1.55
C CYS A 160 2.86 -7.93 -0.91
N PRO A 161 4.05 -8.50 -0.66
CA PRO A 161 4.18 -9.67 0.21
C PRO A 161 3.52 -9.45 1.58
N GLU A 162 3.25 -10.53 2.29
CA GLU A 162 2.71 -10.41 3.65
C GLU A 162 3.68 -9.63 4.55
N ASN A 163 3.14 -8.74 5.40
CA ASN A 163 3.89 -7.84 6.28
C ASN A 163 4.70 -6.72 5.58
N PHE A 164 4.48 -6.49 4.29
CA PHE A 164 5.04 -5.35 3.55
C PHE A 164 3.96 -4.26 3.35
N GLU A 165 4.39 -3.00 3.30
CA GLU A 165 3.54 -1.85 2.99
C GLU A 165 3.90 -1.30 1.60
N MET A 166 2.88 -0.86 0.84
CA MET A 166 3.06 -0.34 -0.52
C MET A 166 3.36 1.16 -0.48
N PHE A 167 4.35 1.58 -1.27
CA PHE A 167 4.77 2.96 -1.45
C PHE A 167 4.78 3.31 -2.94
N HIS A 168 4.50 4.57 -3.23
CA HIS A 168 4.54 5.13 -4.57
C HIS A 168 5.83 5.93 -4.73
N ARG A 169 6.79 5.39 -5.49
CA ARG A 169 7.99 6.13 -5.90
C ARG A 169 7.81 6.67 -7.31
N LEU A 170 8.63 7.66 -7.68
CA LEU A 170 8.62 8.23 -9.03
C LEU A 170 8.84 7.16 -10.13
N LYS A 171 9.67 6.16 -9.86
CA LYS A 171 9.97 5.06 -10.81
C LYS A 171 8.99 3.87 -10.73
N GLY A 172 7.98 3.94 -9.86
CA GLY A 172 6.92 2.93 -9.77
C GLY A 172 6.57 2.49 -8.35
N LEU A 173 5.67 1.52 -8.26
CA LEU A 173 5.22 0.93 -7.00
C LEU A 173 6.32 0.09 -6.35
N TRP A 174 6.49 0.25 -5.05
CA TRP A 174 7.49 -0.43 -4.25
C TRP A 174 6.89 -0.94 -2.94
N CYS A 175 7.29 -2.13 -2.52
CA CYS A 175 6.84 -2.75 -1.29
C CYS A 175 8.00 -2.81 -0.32
N ILE A 176 7.82 -2.28 0.89
CA ILE A 176 8.86 -2.23 1.93
C ILE A 176 8.43 -3.10 3.11
N GLY A 177 9.33 -3.95 3.59
CA GLY A 177 9.11 -4.84 4.73
C GLY A 177 10.31 -4.87 5.68
N VAL A 178 10.04 -4.98 6.98
CA VAL A 178 11.07 -5.15 8.01
C VAL A 178 11.14 -6.62 8.39
N ILE A 179 12.32 -7.23 8.21
CA ILE A 179 12.57 -8.64 8.49
C ILE A 179 13.41 -8.75 9.76
N ASN A 180 12.86 -9.40 10.78
CA ASN A 180 13.57 -9.65 12.03
C ASN A 180 14.46 -10.90 11.88
N LYS A 181 15.77 -10.70 11.90
CA LYS A 181 16.78 -11.75 11.85
C LYS A 181 18.04 -11.26 12.56
N THR A 182 18.30 -11.79 13.74
CA THR A 182 19.50 -11.42 14.53
C THR A 182 20.74 -12.15 14.02
N LEU A 183 21.93 -11.59 14.31
CA LEU A 183 23.22 -12.21 13.98
C LEU A 183 23.42 -12.48 12.48
N THR A 184 22.97 -11.55 11.63
CA THR A 184 23.11 -11.64 10.17
C THR A 184 24.04 -10.54 9.67
N SER A 185 24.87 -10.85 8.69
CA SER A 185 25.63 -9.86 7.92
C SER A 185 24.73 -9.12 6.92
N GLN A 186 25.25 -8.04 6.34
CA GLN A 186 24.56 -7.30 5.28
C GLN A 186 24.36 -8.17 4.03
N GLU A 187 25.36 -8.98 3.69
CA GLU A 187 25.33 -9.89 2.53
C GLU A 187 24.25 -10.97 2.69
N GLU A 188 24.20 -11.67 3.82
CA GLU A 188 23.16 -12.67 4.11
C GLU A 188 21.75 -12.06 4.12
N SER A 189 21.64 -10.79 4.52
CA SER A 189 20.38 -10.04 4.50
C SER A 189 19.95 -9.71 3.06
N SER A 190 20.90 -9.27 2.23
CA SER A 190 20.68 -8.99 0.81
C SER A 190 20.27 -10.27 0.05
N ASP A 191 20.97 -11.37 0.28
CA ASP A 191 20.66 -12.66 -0.32
C ASP A 191 19.27 -13.17 0.08
N PHE A 192 18.87 -12.97 1.33
CA PHE A 192 17.53 -13.30 1.79
C PHE A 192 16.45 -12.46 1.09
N CYS A 193 16.63 -11.14 0.99
CA CYS A 193 15.66 -10.30 0.26
C CYS A 193 15.50 -10.77 -1.19
N LYS A 194 16.61 -11.19 -1.82
CA LYS A 194 16.62 -11.71 -3.19
C LYS A 194 15.95 -13.07 -3.31
N SER A 195 16.25 -14.04 -2.43
CA SER A 195 15.71 -15.39 -2.52
C SER A 195 14.22 -15.46 -2.19
N GLU A 196 13.79 -14.77 -1.12
CA GLU A 196 12.43 -14.89 -0.61
C GLU A 196 11.43 -13.96 -1.30
N TYR A 197 11.90 -12.78 -1.72
CA TYR A 197 11.01 -11.72 -2.23
C TYR A 197 11.36 -11.24 -3.63
N ASN A 198 12.39 -11.82 -4.28
CA ASN A 198 12.95 -11.30 -5.52
C ASN A 198 13.29 -9.79 -5.42
N GLY A 199 13.73 -9.39 -4.23
CA GLY A 199 13.97 -8.00 -3.86
C GLY A 199 15.44 -7.70 -3.59
N VAL A 200 15.67 -6.55 -2.96
CA VAL A 200 16.97 -6.08 -2.47
C VAL A 200 16.80 -5.47 -1.09
N LEU A 201 17.90 -5.18 -0.38
CA LEU A 201 17.81 -4.27 0.77
C LEU A 201 17.22 -2.93 0.32
N ASN A 202 16.37 -2.32 1.14
CA ASN A 202 15.68 -1.08 0.81
C ASN A 202 16.55 0.15 1.06
N ALA A 203 16.52 1.13 0.15
CA ALA A 203 16.93 2.51 0.45
C ALA A 203 15.66 3.35 0.67
N PHE A 204 15.72 4.41 1.49
CA PHE A 204 14.57 5.29 1.70
C PHE A 204 14.51 6.37 0.61
N ASP A 205 13.37 6.49 -0.08
CA ASP A 205 13.11 7.54 -1.07
C ASP A 205 12.58 8.83 -0.41
N ASN A 206 11.95 8.71 0.76
CA ASN A 206 11.41 9.84 1.53
C ASN A 206 11.25 9.51 3.03
N GLU A 207 10.86 10.53 3.80
CA GLU A 207 10.57 10.46 5.24
C GLU A 207 9.50 9.43 5.60
N THR A 208 8.44 9.27 4.80
CA THR A 208 7.33 8.34 5.09
C THR A 208 7.80 6.88 5.09
N GLU A 209 8.67 6.50 4.16
CA GLU A 209 9.26 5.15 4.12
C GLU A 209 10.14 4.87 5.35
N ARG A 210 10.92 5.87 5.78
CA ARG A 210 11.78 5.81 6.97
C ARG A 210 10.94 5.70 8.25
N ASP A 211 9.86 6.45 8.33
CA ASP A 211 8.93 6.44 9.47
C ASP A 211 8.13 5.14 9.56
N PHE A 212 7.82 4.50 8.43
CA PHE A 212 7.26 3.15 8.41
C PHE A 212 8.17 2.15 9.13
N VAL A 213 9.47 2.15 8.82
CA VAL A 213 10.43 1.25 9.48
C VAL A 213 10.52 1.56 10.97
N PHE A 214 10.56 2.83 11.36
CA PHE A 214 10.51 3.24 12.76
C PHE A 214 9.25 2.70 13.47
N ARG A 215 8.05 2.95 12.91
CA ARG A 215 6.77 2.49 13.47
C ARG A 215 6.69 0.97 13.60
N ARG A 216 7.34 0.22 12.70
CA ARG A 216 7.35 -1.24 12.72
C ARG A 216 8.29 -1.83 13.78
N THR A 217 9.24 -1.04 14.28
CA THR A 217 10.37 -1.53 15.08
C THR A 217 10.47 -0.93 16.48
N ASN A 218 9.98 0.30 16.69
CA ASN A 218 10.14 1.06 17.93
C ASN A 218 9.67 0.32 19.19
N GLY A 219 8.55 -0.40 19.12
CA GLY A 219 8.00 -1.16 20.25
C GLY A 219 8.83 -2.40 20.64
N SER A 220 9.79 -2.80 19.81
CA SER A 220 10.74 -3.89 20.11
C SER A 220 12.03 -3.38 20.75
N VAL A 221 12.28 -2.06 20.70
CA VAL A 221 13.49 -1.46 21.29
C VAL A 221 13.32 -1.41 22.80
N SER A 222 14.25 -2.03 23.53
CA SER A 222 14.23 -1.95 25.00
C SER A 222 14.35 -0.49 25.45
N PRO A 223 13.49 0.00 26.37
CA PRO A 223 13.63 1.33 26.94
C PRO A 223 14.97 1.56 27.66
N LEU A 224 15.62 0.48 28.11
CA LEU A 224 16.94 0.50 28.75
C LEU A 224 18.09 0.59 27.74
N ASN A 225 17.81 0.44 26.45
CA ASN A 225 18.79 0.50 25.38
C ASN A 225 18.82 1.93 24.80
N GLU A 226 19.51 2.86 25.47
CA GLU A 226 19.69 4.27 25.03
C GLU A 226 20.23 4.36 23.59
N HIS A 227 21.03 3.37 23.25
CA HIS A 227 21.69 3.12 21.99
C HIS A 227 20.72 2.73 20.86
N GLY A 228 19.68 1.97 21.16
CA GLY A 228 18.65 1.54 20.22
C GLY A 228 19.02 0.27 19.45
N ASP A 229 18.17 -0.07 18.48
CA ASP A 229 18.36 -1.20 17.57
C ASP A 229 18.75 -0.69 16.17
N ALA A 230 19.23 -1.59 15.32
CA ALA A 230 19.60 -1.28 13.95
C ALA A 230 19.18 -2.37 12.96
N TYR A 231 18.99 -1.96 11.71
CA TYR A 231 18.54 -2.81 10.61
C TYR A 231 19.37 -2.53 9.37
N TRP A 232 19.85 -3.57 8.68
CA TRP A 232 20.55 -3.39 7.41
C TRP A 232 19.65 -2.72 6.38
N VAL A 233 20.22 -1.77 5.65
CA VAL A 233 19.59 -1.06 4.53
C VAL A 233 20.52 -1.09 3.32
N ASN A 234 20.01 -0.68 2.16
CA ASN A 234 20.78 -0.71 0.93
C ASN A 234 21.98 0.22 1.01
N GLY A 235 23.17 -0.29 0.65
CA GLY A 235 24.37 0.52 0.52
C GLY A 235 25.63 -0.29 0.78
N VAL A 236 26.48 -0.37 -0.25
CA VAL A 236 27.86 -0.90 -0.13
C VAL A 236 28.83 0.20 -0.56
N ARG A 237 29.82 0.50 0.28
CA ARG A 237 30.79 1.56 0.01
C ARG A 237 31.54 1.30 -1.29
N LYS A 238 31.62 2.34 -2.13
CA LYS A 238 32.38 2.33 -3.37
C LYS A 238 33.84 2.06 -3.06
N GLU A 239 34.50 1.22 -3.86
CA GLU A 239 35.94 0.98 -3.76
C GLU A 239 36.73 2.30 -3.84
N SER A 240 36.27 3.22 -4.70
CA SER A 240 36.85 4.54 -4.84
C SER A 240 36.78 5.40 -3.58
N CYS A 241 35.93 5.08 -2.61
CA CYS A 241 35.74 5.85 -1.37
C CYS A 241 36.28 5.16 -0.11
N ARG A 242 36.95 4.00 -0.22
CA ARG A 242 37.45 3.24 0.95
C ARG A 242 38.66 3.86 1.65
N ASN A 243 39.52 4.57 0.91
CA ASN A 243 40.70 5.22 1.48
C ASN A 243 40.36 6.64 1.94
N ASN A 244 40.75 6.98 3.18
CA ASN A 244 40.46 8.28 3.81
C ASN A 244 41.07 9.48 3.06
N ASP A 245 42.07 9.26 2.22
CA ASP A 245 42.78 10.32 1.48
C ASP A 245 41.99 10.86 0.28
N LYS A 246 40.80 10.34 0.00
CA LYS A 246 39.97 10.74 -1.14
C LYS A 246 38.91 11.74 -0.71
N ILE A 247 39.37 12.99 -0.54
CA ILE A 247 38.52 14.17 -0.39
C ILE A 247 37.89 14.47 -1.75
N GLY A 248 36.60 14.18 -1.90
CA GLY A 248 35.85 14.52 -3.10
C GLY A 248 34.36 14.38 -2.84
N SER A 249 33.55 15.25 -3.47
CA SER A 249 32.09 15.32 -3.26
C SER A 249 31.33 14.01 -3.49
N ASP A 250 31.96 13.05 -4.18
CA ASP A 250 31.42 11.73 -4.46
C ASP A 250 31.55 10.74 -3.29
N CYS A 251 32.38 11.05 -2.30
CA CYS A 251 32.59 10.24 -1.10
C CYS A 251 31.96 10.88 0.15
N ASP A 252 31.16 11.93 -0.01
CA ASP A 252 30.46 12.58 1.10
C ASP A 252 29.18 11.80 1.46
N GLY A 253 29.08 11.40 2.72
CA GLY A 253 27.90 10.74 3.29
C GLY A 253 27.40 9.57 2.43
N ILE A 254 26.10 9.60 2.09
CA ILE A 254 25.44 8.53 1.32
C ILE A 254 26.03 8.35 -0.10
N LYS A 255 26.64 9.39 -0.68
CA LYS A 255 27.21 9.32 -2.03
C LYS A 255 28.41 8.36 -2.10
N ALA A 256 29.06 8.10 -0.98
CA ALA A 256 30.14 7.13 -0.88
C ALA A 256 29.70 5.67 -1.11
N PHE A 257 28.39 5.40 -1.16
CA PHE A 257 27.81 4.07 -1.23
C PHE A 257 27.13 3.83 -2.59
N ASN A 258 27.25 2.62 -3.09
CA ASN A 258 26.47 2.11 -4.21
C ASN A 258 25.11 1.64 -3.70
N ILE A 259 24.05 2.19 -4.30
CA ILE A 259 22.67 1.83 -4.00
C ILE A 259 22.15 0.97 -5.13
N THR A 260 21.70 -0.25 -4.80
CA THR A 260 21.19 -1.24 -5.77
C THR A 260 19.67 -1.29 -5.84
N ASP A 261 18.98 -0.48 -5.02
CA ASP A 261 17.54 -0.28 -5.10
C ASP A 261 17.15 0.27 -6.48
N PRO A 262 16.43 -0.50 -7.32
CA PRO A 262 16.19 -0.12 -8.71
C PRO A 262 15.19 1.03 -8.87
N LEU A 263 14.38 1.30 -7.85
CA LEU A 263 13.33 2.33 -7.90
C LEU A 263 13.68 3.59 -7.14
N ILE A 264 14.85 3.65 -6.48
CA ILE A 264 15.33 4.87 -5.85
C ILE A 264 15.64 5.93 -6.90
N THR A 265 15.17 7.16 -6.70
CA THR A 265 15.55 8.30 -7.55
C THR A 265 16.66 9.09 -6.89
N GLU A 266 16.43 9.46 -5.63
CA GLU A 266 17.38 10.10 -4.74
C GLU A 266 17.24 9.45 -3.38
N VAL A 267 18.36 9.13 -2.72
CA VAL A 267 18.29 8.58 -1.37
C VAL A 267 17.93 9.70 -0.41
N TYR A 268 16.86 9.53 0.34
CA TYR A 268 16.45 10.43 1.39
C TYR A 268 17.58 10.62 2.39
N ASN A 269 18.02 11.87 2.56
CA ASN A 269 19.12 12.18 3.46
C ASN A 269 18.68 12.08 4.93
N ASN A 270 19.01 10.95 5.54
CA ASN A 270 18.88 10.70 6.97
C ASN A 270 20.22 10.34 7.60
N TRP A 271 21.32 10.81 7.01
CA TRP A 271 22.68 10.56 7.48
C TRP A 271 22.93 11.23 8.84
N VAL A 272 23.86 10.71 9.64
CA VAL A 272 24.36 11.47 10.80
C VAL A 272 25.33 12.53 10.29
N GLU A 273 25.02 13.80 10.50
CA GLU A 273 25.97 14.89 10.24
C GLU A 273 27.30 14.60 10.95
N ASP A 274 28.41 14.82 10.26
CA ASP A 274 29.78 14.64 10.78
C ASP A 274 30.14 13.21 11.25
N GLN A 275 29.47 12.17 10.76
CA GLN A 275 29.93 10.80 11.02
C GLN A 275 31.32 10.58 10.41
N VAL A 276 32.32 10.31 11.26
CA VAL A 276 33.61 9.74 10.83
C VAL A 276 33.38 8.31 10.37
N ILE A 277 33.47 8.07 9.06
CA ILE A 277 33.36 6.72 8.48
C ILE A 277 34.71 6.02 8.70
N GLY A 278 34.71 4.94 9.49
CA GLY A 278 35.90 4.11 9.69
C GLY A 278 36.35 3.43 8.40
N THR A 279 37.58 2.91 8.39
CA THR A 279 38.15 2.21 7.21
C THR A 279 37.41 0.92 6.87
N LEU A 280 36.81 0.26 7.86
CA LEU A 280 36.04 -0.97 7.69
C LEU A 280 34.54 -0.72 7.48
N ASP A 281 34.08 0.51 7.65
CA ASP A 281 32.66 0.87 7.61
C ASP A 281 32.17 0.92 6.16
N ASN A 282 31.83 -0.26 5.63
CA ASN A 282 31.55 -0.49 4.21
C ASN A 282 30.06 -0.73 3.92
N CYS A 283 29.21 -0.83 4.93
CA CYS A 283 27.78 -1.11 4.79
C CYS A 283 26.93 -0.17 5.64
N LEU A 284 25.63 -0.11 5.33
CA LEU A 284 24.71 0.83 5.96
C LEU A 284 23.68 0.15 6.84
N VAL A 285 23.44 0.74 8.01
CA VAL A 285 22.32 0.38 8.88
C VAL A 285 21.47 1.61 9.19
N TYR A 286 20.17 1.40 9.29
CA TYR A 286 19.24 2.37 9.84
C TYR A 286 19.03 2.09 11.32
N ARG A 287 19.25 3.11 12.16
CA ARG A 287 19.12 3.01 13.62
C ARG A 287 17.75 3.47 14.08
N VAL A 288 17.24 2.82 15.11
CA VAL A 288 15.92 3.10 15.71
C VAL A 288 16.04 3.15 17.23
N ALA A 289 15.48 4.18 17.86
CA ALA A 289 15.30 4.28 19.30
C ALA A 289 13.86 3.89 19.70
N ALA A 290 13.60 3.78 21.01
CA ALA A 290 12.25 3.53 21.52
C ALA A 290 11.26 4.67 21.17
N THR A 291 11.72 5.92 21.12
CA THR A 291 10.86 7.10 20.94
C THR A 291 11.03 7.81 19.61
N GLN A 292 12.13 7.57 18.88
CA GLN A 292 12.40 8.23 17.60
C GLN A 292 13.19 7.35 16.63
N GLY A 293 12.93 7.52 15.34
CA GLY A 293 13.86 7.07 14.31
C GLY A 293 15.19 7.81 14.47
N LYS A 294 16.31 7.12 14.37
CA LYS A 294 17.63 7.76 14.36
C LYS A 294 18.09 7.91 12.90
N SER A 295 19.38 8.11 12.71
CA SER A 295 20.01 8.27 11.40
C SER A 295 20.55 6.97 10.84
N THR A 296 20.71 6.91 9.52
CA THR A 296 21.53 5.92 8.82
C THR A 296 23.00 6.17 9.11
N VAL A 297 23.76 5.09 9.30
CA VAL A 297 25.20 5.15 9.59
C VAL A 297 25.97 4.05 8.86
N ALA A 298 27.23 4.35 8.55
CA ALA A 298 28.20 3.38 8.04
C ALA A 298 28.74 2.48 9.15
N VAL A 299 28.90 1.19 8.86
CA VAL A 299 29.38 0.13 9.79
C VAL A 299 30.08 -1.00 9.03
N PRO A 300 30.86 -1.89 9.67
CA PRO A 300 31.42 -3.06 9.01
C PRO A 300 30.33 -4.01 8.51
N CYS A 301 30.48 -4.61 7.33
CA CYS A 301 29.42 -5.40 6.68
C CYS A 301 29.06 -6.71 7.39
N ASP A 302 29.98 -7.25 8.17
CA ASP A 302 29.88 -8.46 8.99
C ASP A 302 29.49 -8.16 10.44
N TRP A 303 29.09 -6.92 10.73
CA TRP A 303 28.86 -6.46 12.08
C TRP A 303 27.56 -7.00 12.67
N VAL A 304 27.68 -7.93 13.61
CA VAL A 304 26.53 -8.60 14.24
C VAL A 304 26.21 -8.11 15.65
N VAL A 305 27.20 -7.55 16.37
CA VAL A 305 27.05 -7.06 17.75
C VAL A 305 27.97 -5.85 17.98
N ALA A 306 27.40 -4.76 18.50
CA ALA A 306 28.10 -3.54 18.86
C ALA A 306 27.88 -3.15 20.31
N TYR A 307 28.82 -2.39 20.89
CA TYR A 307 28.58 -1.65 22.14
C TYR A 307 27.49 -0.57 21.98
N ALA A 308 27.30 -0.06 20.77
CA ALA A 308 26.53 1.17 20.53
C ALA A 308 25.07 0.98 20.06
N TYR A 309 24.65 -0.22 19.63
CA TYR A 309 23.26 -0.62 19.29
C TYR A 309 23.21 -2.09 18.85
N ARG A 310 22.02 -2.71 18.87
CA ARG A 310 21.86 -4.14 18.51
C ARG A 310 21.31 -4.30 17.11
N LEU A 311 21.99 -5.08 16.28
CA LEU A 311 21.46 -5.45 14.97
C LEU A 311 20.31 -6.47 15.13
N LYS A 312 19.12 -6.11 14.64
CA LYS A 312 17.89 -6.91 14.81
C LYS A 312 17.36 -7.51 13.52
N GLY A 313 17.86 -7.08 12.37
CA GLY A 313 17.33 -7.51 11.09
C GLY A 313 17.72 -6.58 9.95
N PHE A 314 16.83 -6.48 8.98
CA PHE A 314 17.04 -5.72 7.76
C PHE A 314 15.73 -5.27 7.12
N VAL A 315 15.82 -4.29 6.23
CA VAL A 315 14.68 -3.76 5.49
C VAL A 315 14.77 -4.25 4.05
N CYS A 316 13.79 -5.02 3.58
CA CYS A 316 13.69 -5.45 2.19
C CYS A 316 12.76 -4.55 1.39
N GLY A 317 13.15 -4.28 0.15
CA GLY A 317 12.33 -3.66 -0.88
C GLY A 317 12.09 -4.64 -2.03
N THR A 318 10.85 -4.71 -2.54
CA THR A 318 10.52 -5.49 -3.73
C THR A 318 9.38 -4.85 -4.53
N ARG A 319 9.19 -5.28 -5.79
CA ARG A 319 8.01 -4.89 -6.57
C ARG A 319 6.77 -5.65 -6.07
N PRO A 320 5.58 -5.06 -6.14
CA PRO A 320 4.36 -5.82 -5.91
C PRO A 320 4.15 -6.91 -6.97
N VAL A 321 3.42 -7.95 -6.59
CA VAL A 321 3.00 -9.07 -7.45
C VAL A 321 1.56 -8.95 -7.90
#